data_AF-A0ABD3GQE2-F1
#
_entry.id   AF-A0ABD3GQE2-F1
#
_cell.length_a   1.000
_cell.length_b   1.000
_cell.length_c   1.000
_cell.angle_alpha   90.00
_cell.angle_beta   90.00
_cell.angle_gamma   90.00
#
_symmetry.space_group_name_H-M   'P 1'
#
loop_
_entity.id
_entity.type
_entity.pdbx_description
1 polymer ?
#
loop_
_entity_poly.entity_id
_entity_poly.type
_entity_poly.pdbx_seq_one_letter_code
_entity_poly.pdbx_strand_id
1 'polypeptide(L)'
;MEVLKQNTGNIVSMLGKSIKEDNSGSLVVVKLQVLLCYGLYNNLELLEHYGFLLPRNPNDNVHIGLPDAGEFGLDTINPPMQIPGAACVEISGHPSFSLLAALRLRACHSSLRRAKGHVALSGEQVSVESDILAYKWLEKKCKSLLESLPTKLEDDLVLQKRLIPVQSFTALEDLALSEEVTSEAKEVQEFLRACTSVGEGGAADEKYGVGDKDFQLERWKLALRWRIGYKEILHRCARLCSKKILHLGG
;
A
#
# COMPACT_ATOMS: atom_id res chain seq x y z
N MET A 1 -28.18 23.38 -39.05
CA MET A 1 -26.82 23.60 -38.50
C MET A 1 -26.94 24.06 -37.04
N GLU A 2 -27.69 23.30 -36.21
CA GLU A 2 -28.08 23.75 -34.86
C GLU A 2 -28.28 22.59 -33.85
N VAL A 3 -27.78 21.40 -34.18
CA VAL A 3 -27.92 20.20 -33.33
C VAL A 3 -26.57 19.76 -32.72
N LEU A 4 -25.46 20.42 -33.08
CA LEU A 4 -24.12 20.09 -32.55
C LEU A 4 -23.63 21.01 -31.42
N LYS A 5 -24.43 21.99 -30.98
CA LYS A 5 -24.05 22.92 -29.91
C LYS A 5 -24.43 22.47 -28.49
N GLN A 6 -25.28 21.45 -28.33
CA GLN A 6 -25.78 21.05 -27.01
C GLN A 6 -24.95 19.96 -26.31
N ASN A 7 -24.08 19.22 -27.03
CA ASN A 7 -23.30 18.13 -26.42
C ASN A 7 -21.91 18.53 -25.90
N THR A 8 -21.46 19.76 -26.12
CA THR A 8 -20.17 20.23 -25.59
C THR A 8 -20.27 20.78 -24.16
N GLY A 9 -21.47 21.12 -23.68
CA GLY A 9 -21.66 21.65 -22.33
C GLY A 9 -21.47 20.62 -21.21
N ASN A 10 -21.70 19.33 -21.48
CA ASN A 10 -21.72 18.28 -20.45
C ASN A 10 -20.37 17.57 -20.22
N ILE A 11 -19.38 17.75 -21.10
CA ILE A 11 -18.04 17.15 -20.90
C ILE A 11 -17.13 18.08 -20.07
N VAL A 12 -17.44 19.37 -20.03
CA VAL A 12 -16.66 20.39 -19.31
C VAL A 12 -16.81 20.29 -17.79
N SER A 13 -17.86 19.65 -17.27
CA SER A 13 -18.08 19.55 -15.81
C SER A 13 -17.25 18.47 -15.10
N MET A 14 -16.68 17.48 -15.81
CA MET A 14 -15.79 16.47 -15.22
C MET A 14 -14.30 16.81 -15.31
N LEU A 15 -13.93 17.70 -16.21
CA LEU A 15 -12.55 18.17 -16.38
C LEU A 15 -12.47 19.57 -15.81
N GLY A 16 -12.29 19.68 -14.48
CA GLY A 16 -12.24 20.95 -13.79
C GLY A 16 -11.15 21.88 -14.32
N LYS A 17 -11.45 22.70 -15.33
CA LYS A 17 -10.72 23.90 -15.71
C LYS A 17 -11.66 24.96 -16.32
N SER A 18 -11.59 26.13 -15.71
CA SER A 18 -12.20 27.38 -16.15
C SER A 18 -11.57 27.86 -17.46
N ILE A 19 -12.39 28.17 -18.45
CA ILE A 19 -11.97 28.82 -19.69
C ILE A 19 -11.73 30.29 -19.36
N LYS A 20 -10.48 30.76 -19.49
CA LYS A 20 -10.20 32.20 -19.59
C LYS A 20 -10.02 32.53 -21.06
N GLU A 21 -10.93 33.34 -21.60
CA GLU A 21 -10.76 33.96 -22.91
C GLU A 21 -9.76 35.11 -22.76
N ASP A 22 -8.67 35.06 -23.52
CA ASP A 22 -7.84 36.23 -23.78
C ASP A 22 -8.41 36.96 -24.99
N ASN A 23 -8.52 38.29 -24.89
CA ASN A 23 -9.12 39.20 -25.88
C ASN A 23 -8.38 39.31 -27.23
N SER A 24 -7.61 38.30 -27.63
CA SER A 24 -6.77 38.31 -28.84
C SER A 24 -7.20 37.29 -29.91
N GLY A 25 -8.32 36.58 -29.73
CA GLY A 25 -8.88 35.70 -30.76
C GLY A 25 -8.00 34.51 -31.18
N SER A 26 -6.96 34.20 -30.41
CA SER A 26 -6.10 33.03 -30.67
C SER A 26 -6.59 31.81 -29.90
N LEU A 27 -6.94 30.75 -30.62
CA LEU A 27 -7.24 29.44 -30.07
C LEU A 27 -5.97 28.86 -29.41
N VAL A 28 -5.93 28.85 -28.07
CA VAL A 28 -4.90 28.13 -27.32
C VAL A 28 -5.22 26.64 -27.40
N VAL A 29 -4.47 25.91 -28.22
CA VAL A 29 -4.52 24.44 -28.23
C VAL A 29 -3.88 23.95 -26.93
N VAL A 30 -4.72 23.58 -25.96
CA VAL A 30 -4.26 22.93 -24.73
C VAL A 30 -3.78 21.52 -25.10
N LYS A 31 -2.47 21.29 -25.07
CA LYS A 31 -1.91 19.93 -25.15
C LYS A 31 -2.32 19.18 -23.88
N LEU A 32 -3.23 18.22 -24.03
CA LEU A 32 -3.64 17.32 -22.96
C LEU A 32 -2.85 16.01 -23.07
N GLN A 33 -2.40 15.51 -21.93
CA GLN A 33 -1.84 14.17 -21.82
C GLN A 33 -2.98 13.15 -21.79
N VAL A 34 -2.93 12.16 -22.68
CA VAL A 34 -3.85 11.01 -22.66
C VAL A 34 -3.21 9.92 -21.80
N LEU A 35 -3.90 9.49 -20.74
CA LEU A 35 -3.44 8.46 -19.81
C LEU A 35 -4.22 7.16 -20.03
N LEU A 36 -3.58 6.02 -19.77
CA LEU A 36 -4.17 4.69 -19.85
C LEU A 36 -4.13 4.01 -18.47
N CYS A 37 -5.08 3.10 -18.22
CA CYS A 37 -5.04 2.24 -17.05
C CYS A 37 -4.05 1.09 -17.29
N TYR A 38 -3.08 0.92 -16.39
CA TYR A 38 -2.06 -0.11 -16.49
C TYR A 38 -2.58 -1.51 -16.12
N GLY A 39 -3.72 -1.61 -15.42
CA GLY A 39 -4.31 -2.87 -14.96
C GLY A 39 -4.57 -2.87 -13.45
N LEU A 40 -4.72 -4.08 -12.89
CA LEU A 40 -5.02 -4.30 -11.47
C LEU A 40 -3.74 -4.49 -10.64
N TYR A 41 -2.76 -3.59 -10.82
CA TYR A 41 -1.50 -3.65 -10.11
C TYR A 41 -1.60 -2.99 -8.73
N ASN A 42 -1.05 -3.65 -7.71
CA ASN A 42 -0.77 -3.03 -6.42
C ASN A 42 0.46 -2.12 -6.50
N ASN A 43 0.72 -1.34 -5.46
CA ASN A 43 1.83 -0.39 -5.49
C ASN A 43 3.22 -1.03 -5.46
N LEU A 44 3.36 -2.26 -4.92
CA LEU A 44 4.63 -2.98 -4.99
C LEU A 44 4.94 -3.36 -6.45
N GLU A 45 3.96 -3.94 -7.15
CA GLU A 45 4.09 -4.34 -8.56
C GLU A 45 4.34 -3.13 -9.46
N LEU A 46 3.65 -2.00 -9.22
CA LEU A 46 3.90 -0.76 -9.96
C LEU A 46 5.32 -0.23 -9.74
N LEU A 47 5.82 -0.32 -8.51
CA LEU A 47 7.16 0.13 -8.17
C LEU A 47 8.23 -0.77 -8.82
N GLU A 48 8.05 -2.09 -8.77
CA GLU A 48 8.99 -3.07 -9.32
C GLU A 48 9.03 -3.08 -10.85
N HIS A 49 7.88 -2.96 -11.51
CA HIS A 49 7.80 -3.05 -12.97
C HIS A 49 7.94 -1.71 -13.69
N TYR A 50 7.50 -0.61 -13.06
CA TYR A 50 7.41 0.68 -13.73
C TYR A 50 8.09 1.83 -12.98
N GLY A 51 8.57 1.61 -11.75
CA GLY A 51 9.33 2.63 -11.01
C GLY A 51 8.51 3.79 -10.48
N PHE A 52 7.19 3.63 -10.28
CA PHE A 52 6.35 4.65 -9.69
C PHE A 52 5.29 4.08 -8.74
N LEU A 53 4.70 4.96 -7.94
CA LEU A 53 3.59 4.66 -7.05
C LEU A 53 2.38 5.49 -7.43
N LEU A 54 1.18 4.91 -7.32
CA LEU A 54 -0.06 5.66 -7.46
C LEU A 54 -0.53 6.13 -6.08
N PRO A 55 -0.66 7.45 -5.86
CA PRO A 55 -1.27 7.98 -4.64
C PRO A 55 -2.69 7.41 -4.49
N ARG A 56 -2.97 6.79 -3.34
CA ARG A 56 -4.28 6.16 -3.05
C ARG A 56 -4.71 5.15 -4.13
N ASN A 57 -3.78 4.31 -4.60
CA ASN A 57 -4.08 3.22 -5.53
C ASN A 57 -5.22 2.34 -5.01
N PRO A 58 -6.39 2.28 -5.67
CA PRO A 58 -7.51 1.47 -5.18
C PRO A 58 -7.23 -0.04 -5.21
N ASN A 59 -6.25 -0.49 -6.01
CA ASN A 59 -5.85 -1.89 -6.11
C ASN A 59 -4.72 -2.27 -5.13
N ASP A 60 -4.26 -1.32 -4.30
CA ASP A 60 -3.21 -1.60 -3.33
C ASP A 60 -3.68 -2.61 -2.27
N ASN A 61 -2.80 -3.53 -1.91
CA ASN A 61 -3.13 -4.60 -0.97
C ASN A 61 -1.87 -5.20 -0.35
N VAL A 62 -2.06 -5.92 0.76
CA VAL A 62 -1.01 -6.68 1.44
C VAL A 62 -1.37 -8.16 1.43
N HIS A 63 -0.54 -8.97 0.80
CA HIS A 63 -0.74 -10.43 0.78
C HIS A 63 -0.59 -11.02 2.19
N ILE A 64 -1.51 -11.91 2.58
CA ILE A 64 -1.49 -12.59 3.86
C ILE A 64 -1.41 -14.10 3.62
N GLY A 65 -0.29 -14.69 3.99
CA GLY A 65 -0.14 -16.14 4.05
C GLY A 65 -1.17 -16.74 5.00
N LEU A 66 -1.93 -17.72 4.53
CA LEU A 66 -2.96 -18.39 5.33
C LEU A 66 -2.30 -19.22 6.45
N PRO A 67 -2.95 -19.30 7.62
CA PRO A 67 -2.43 -20.11 8.70
C PRO A 67 -2.51 -21.60 8.41
N ASP A 68 -1.61 -22.32 9.05
CA ASP A 68 -1.73 -23.76 9.22
C ASP A 68 -2.85 -24.08 10.21
N ALA A 69 -3.44 -25.27 10.08
CA ALA A 69 -4.57 -25.65 10.92
C ALA A 69 -4.26 -25.67 12.43
N GLY A 70 -3.00 -25.98 12.78
CA GLY A 70 -2.54 -25.99 14.17
C GLY A 70 -2.53 -24.61 14.84
N GLU A 71 -2.47 -23.52 14.07
CA GLU A 71 -2.46 -22.16 14.63
C GLU A 71 -3.78 -21.75 15.28
N PHE A 72 -4.88 -22.45 14.94
CA PHE A 72 -6.17 -22.29 15.60
C PHE A 72 -6.38 -23.25 16.78
N GLY A 73 -5.43 -24.14 17.07
CA GLY A 73 -5.57 -25.16 18.10
C GLY A 73 -6.69 -26.17 17.78
N LEU A 74 -6.96 -26.41 16.50
CA LEU A 74 -8.01 -27.31 16.03
C LEU A 74 -7.39 -28.55 15.37
N ASP A 75 -7.84 -29.73 15.80
CA ASP A 75 -7.50 -30.99 15.14
C ASP A 75 -8.24 -31.10 13.80
N THR A 76 -7.63 -30.58 12.74
CA THR A 76 -8.20 -30.73 11.40
C THR A 76 -7.66 -32.00 10.74
N ILE A 77 -8.50 -33.03 10.70
CA ILE A 77 -8.21 -34.28 9.98
C ILE A 77 -8.14 -34.05 8.45
N ASN A 78 -8.67 -32.93 7.94
CA ASN A 78 -8.67 -32.60 6.52
C ASN A 78 -8.17 -31.16 6.26
N PRO A 79 -7.31 -30.96 5.24
CA PRO A 79 -6.89 -29.63 4.83
C PRO A 79 -8.11 -28.82 4.38
N PRO A 80 -8.23 -27.54 4.79
CA PRO A 80 -9.34 -26.70 4.37
C PRO A 80 -9.24 -26.40 2.88
N MET A 81 -10.38 -26.37 2.20
CA MET A 81 -10.50 -26.12 0.78
C MET A 81 -9.75 -24.85 0.37
N GLN A 82 -9.06 -24.90 -0.76
CA GLN A 82 -8.41 -23.74 -1.34
C GLN A 82 -9.47 -22.83 -1.95
N ILE A 83 -9.45 -21.55 -1.57
CA ILE A 83 -10.38 -20.57 -2.11
C ILE A 83 -9.69 -19.85 -3.27
N PRO A 84 -10.33 -19.76 -4.45
CA PRO A 84 -9.81 -18.99 -5.57
C PRO A 84 -9.63 -17.51 -5.20
N GLY A 85 -8.64 -16.86 -5.80
CA GLY A 85 -8.37 -15.43 -5.61
C GLY A 85 -7.29 -15.13 -4.58
N ALA A 86 -6.90 -13.85 -4.50
CA ALA A 86 -5.81 -13.40 -3.65
C ALA A 86 -6.26 -13.32 -2.18
N ALA A 87 -5.54 -14.03 -1.31
CA ALA A 87 -5.66 -13.86 0.13
C ALA A 87 -4.87 -12.62 0.56
N CYS A 88 -5.55 -11.48 0.69
CA CYS A 88 -4.90 -10.20 0.98
C CYS A 88 -5.77 -9.31 1.86
N VAL A 89 -5.15 -8.27 2.41
CA VAL A 89 -5.82 -7.12 3.02
C VAL A 89 -5.83 -6.00 2.00
N GLU A 90 -7.01 -5.49 1.68
CA GLU A 90 -7.19 -4.41 0.71
C GLU A 90 -6.78 -3.04 1.30
N ILE A 91 -6.62 -2.04 0.44
CA ILE A 91 -6.27 -0.66 0.86
C ILE A 91 -7.16 -0.12 1.98
N SER A 92 -8.44 -0.50 2.01
CA SER A 92 -9.41 -0.11 3.03
C SER A 92 -9.13 -0.69 4.42
N GLY A 93 -8.25 -1.70 4.52
CA GLY A 93 -8.01 -2.51 5.70
C GLY A 93 -8.99 -3.68 5.83
N HIS A 94 -9.90 -3.90 4.89
CA HIS A 94 -10.76 -5.08 4.89
C HIS A 94 -9.96 -6.30 4.39
N PRO A 95 -10.15 -7.48 5.00
CA PRO A 95 -9.69 -8.71 4.38
C PRO A 95 -10.47 -8.94 3.08
N SER A 96 -9.79 -9.40 2.04
CA SER A 96 -10.43 -9.84 0.82
C SER A 96 -11.41 -10.97 1.11
N PHE A 97 -12.39 -11.16 0.22
CA PHE A 97 -13.34 -12.27 0.30
C PHE A 97 -12.61 -13.61 0.49
N SER A 98 -11.60 -13.87 -0.35
CA SER A 98 -10.84 -15.12 -0.32
C SER A 98 -10.09 -15.32 0.99
N LEU A 99 -9.51 -14.25 1.55
CA LEU A 99 -8.84 -14.30 2.85
C LEU A 99 -9.82 -14.62 3.97
N LEU A 100 -10.92 -13.87 4.07
CA LEU A 100 -11.86 -14.04 5.18
C LEU A 100 -12.57 -15.40 5.13
N ALA A 101 -13.02 -15.83 3.95
CA ALA A 101 -13.65 -17.14 3.78
C ALA A 101 -12.66 -18.27 4.13
N ALA A 102 -11.38 -18.14 3.76
CA ALA A 102 -10.37 -19.16 4.05
C ALA A 102 -10.06 -19.24 5.54
N LEU A 103 -10.00 -18.10 6.23
CA LEU A 103 -9.83 -18.03 7.68
C LEU A 103 -11.03 -18.62 8.41
N ARG A 104 -12.26 -18.31 8.00
CA ARG A 104 -13.48 -18.90 8.57
C ARG A 104 -13.48 -20.42 8.49
N LEU A 105 -13.15 -20.97 7.31
CA LEU A 105 -13.07 -22.42 7.14
C LEU A 105 -11.99 -23.03 8.03
N ARG A 106 -10.83 -22.38 8.18
CA ARG A 106 -9.72 -22.82 9.04
C ARG A 106 -10.03 -22.75 10.53
N ALA A 107 -10.74 -21.71 10.94
CA ALA A 107 -11.16 -21.49 12.32
C ALA A 107 -12.39 -22.32 12.75
N CYS A 108 -12.91 -23.19 11.86
CA CYS A 108 -14.01 -24.10 12.16
C CYS A 108 -13.53 -25.53 12.37
N HIS A 109 -14.14 -26.23 13.33
CA HIS A 109 -14.01 -27.68 13.47
C HIS A 109 -14.49 -28.41 12.21
N SER A 110 -13.92 -29.57 11.93
CA SER A 110 -14.15 -30.34 10.69
C SER A 110 -15.62 -30.70 10.43
N SER A 111 -16.38 -31.03 11.48
CA SER A 111 -17.82 -31.33 11.39
C SER A 111 -18.64 -30.12 10.95
N LEU A 112 -18.40 -28.96 11.57
CA LEU A 112 -19.09 -27.71 11.23
C LEU A 112 -18.71 -27.22 9.84
N ARG A 113 -17.44 -27.36 9.47
CA ARG A 113 -16.94 -27.05 8.11
C ARG A 113 -17.64 -27.89 7.05
N ARG A 114 -17.88 -29.18 7.31
CA ARG A 114 -18.61 -30.06 6.38
C ARG A 114 -20.08 -29.64 6.24
N ALA A 115 -20.72 -29.26 7.34
CA ALA A 115 -22.13 -28.88 7.34
C ALA A 115 -22.38 -27.48 6.75
N LYS A 116 -21.52 -26.50 7.06
CA LYS A 116 -21.72 -25.07 6.78
C LYS A 116 -20.61 -24.42 5.96
N GLY A 117 -19.72 -25.18 5.35
CA GLY A 117 -18.60 -24.61 4.58
C GLY A 117 -19.05 -23.73 3.41
N HIS A 118 -20.16 -24.07 2.76
CA HIS A 118 -20.76 -23.27 1.69
C HIS A 118 -21.21 -21.87 2.15
N VAL A 119 -21.52 -21.71 3.44
CA VAL A 119 -21.88 -20.41 4.04
C VAL A 119 -20.68 -19.46 4.00
N ALA A 120 -19.48 -19.95 4.35
CA ALA A 120 -18.26 -19.16 4.22
C ALA A 120 -18.00 -18.73 2.77
N LEU A 121 -18.25 -19.62 1.81
CA LEU A 121 -18.10 -19.37 0.37
C LEU A 121 -19.20 -18.45 -0.20
N SER A 122 -20.24 -18.16 0.58
CA SER A 122 -21.25 -17.17 0.25
C SER A 122 -20.96 -15.81 0.92
N GLY A 123 -19.82 -15.70 1.62
CA GLY A 123 -19.41 -14.49 2.35
C GLY A 123 -20.04 -14.35 3.73
N GLU A 124 -20.84 -15.33 4.14
CA GLU A 124 -21.59 -15.31 5.39
C GLU A 124 -20.80 -15.92 6.56
N GLN A 125 -21.24 -15.61 7.77
CA GLN A 125 -20.67 -16.12 9.01
C GLN A 125 -21.05 -17.60 9.21
N VAL A 126 -20.05 -18.45 9.46
CA VAL A 126 -20.28 -19.89 9.74
C VAL A 126 -20.75 -20.10 11.18
N SER A 127 -20.04 -19.49 12.12
CA SER A 127 -20.43 -19.31 13.52
C SER A 127 -19.74 -18.09 14.11
N VAL A 128 -20.30 -17.53 15.18
CA VAL A 128 -19.73 -16.38 15.90
C VAL A 128 -18.33 -16.70 16.41
N GLU A 129 -18.14 -17.89 16.98
CA GLU A 129 -16.87 -18.35 17.55
C GLU A 129 -15.78 -18.43 16.48
N SER A 130 -16.11 -18.99 15.30
CA SER A 130 -15.16 -19.11 14.19
C SER A 130 -14.74 -17.75 13.63
N ASP A 131 -15.68 -16.79 13.53
CA ASP A 131 -15.37 -15.42 13.10
C ASP A 131 -14.48 -14.72 14.13
N ILE A 132 -14.77 -14.85 15.43
CA ILE A 132 -13.92 -14.30 16.50
C ILE A 132 -12.50 -14.85 16.40
N LEU A 133 -12.35 -16.18 16.22
CA LEU A 133 -11.03 -16.80 16.05
C LEU A 133 -10.32 -16.28 14.80
N ALA A 134 -11.01 -16.23 13.65
CA ALA A 134 -10.47 -15.72 12.40
C ALA A 134 -9.97 -14.26 12.53
N TYR A 135 -10.78 -13.37 13.13
CA TYR A 135 -10.40 -11.98 13.34
C TYR A 135 -9.28 -11.83 14.38
N LYS A 136 -9.27 -12.62 15.47
CA LYS A 136 -8.16 -12.62 16.45
C LYS A 136 -6.85 -13.04 15.80
N TRP A 137 -6.88 -14.08 14.98
CA TRP A 137 -5.70 -14.53 14.26
C TRP A 137 -5.22 -13.47 13.26
N LEU A 138 -6.13 -12.89 12.48
CA LEU A 138 -5.77 -11.87 11.49
C LEU A 138 -5.22 -10.60 12.16
N GLU A 139 -5.82 -10.15 13.26
CA GLU A 139 -5.30 -9.05 14.07
C GLU A 139 -3.88 -9.33 14.55
N LYS A 140 -3.64 -10.52 15.12
CA LYS A 140 -2.32 -10.95 15.57
C LYS A 140 -1.33 -11.02 14.41
N LYS A 141 -1.75 -11.53 13.25
CA LYS A 141 -0.90 -11.60 12.06
C LYS A 141 -0.49 -10.22 11.57
N CYS A 142 -1.43 -9.27 11.48
CA CYS A 142 -1.12 -7.89 11.11
C CYS A 142 -0.15 -7.23 12.10
N LYS A 143 -0.36 -7.41 13.41
CA LYS A 143 0.53 -6.90 14.46
C LYS A 143 1.94 -7.50 14.36
N SER A 144 2.02 -8.82 14.20
CA SER A 144 3.31 -9.52 14.04
C SER A 144 4.06 -9.06 12.78
N LEU A 145 3.37 -8.83 11.66
CA LEU A 145 3.98 -8.28 10.46
C LEU A 145 4.53 -6.88 10.71
N LEU A 146 3.76 -5.99 11.37
CA LEU A 146 4.21 -4.65 11.74
C LEU A 146 5.44 -4.68 12.67
N GLU A 147 5.43 -5.55 13.67
CA GLU A 147 6.53 -5.73 14.63
C GLU A 147 7.82 -6.28 13.97
N SER A 148 7.68 -7.01 12.86
CA SER A 148 8.83 -7.56 12.13
C SER A 148 9.54 -6.56 11.21
N LEU A 149 8.96 -5.37 10.99
CA LEU A 149 9.53 -4.36 10.11
C LEU A 149 10.64 -3.56 10.83
N PRO A 150 11.66 -3.08 10.08
CA PRO A 150 12.82 -2.39 10.67
C PRO A 150 12.50 -1.00 11.22
N THR A 151 11.42 -0.36 10.76
CA THR A 151 11.00 0.98 11.20
C THR A 151 9.51 0.97 11.58
N LYS A 152 9.09 1.91 12.42
CA LYS A 152 7.66 2.09 12.76
C LYS A 152 6.96 2.99 11.76
N LEU A 153 5.62 3.01 11.79
CA LEU A 153 4.84 3.88 10.91
C LEU A 153 5.04 5.36 11.30
N GLU A 154 5.09 5.64 12.61
CA GLU A 154 5.25 6.98 13.13
C GLU A 154 6.58 7.61 12.69
N ASP A 155 7.68 6.86 12.83
CA ASP A 155 9.02 7.27 12.42
C ASP A 155 9.06 7.56 10.91
N ASP A 156 8.45 6.70 10.09
CA ASP A 156 8.39 6.90 8.64
C ASP A 156 7.57 8.13 8.23
N LEU A 157 6.47 8.41 8.94
CA LEU A 157 5.65 9.60 8.69
C LEU A 157 6.39 10.88 9.08
N VAL A 158 7.19 10.85 10.15
CA VAL A 158 8.08 11.96 10.51
C VAL A 158 9.13 12.17 9.43
N LEU A 159 9.82 11.10 9.01
CA LEU A 159 10.81 11.14 7.95
C LEU A 159 10.21 11.66 6.63
N GLN A 160 9.04 11.16 6.24
CA GLN A 160 8.36 11.61 5.03
C GLN A 160 8.08 13.12 5.08
N LYS A 161 7.55 13.63 6.19
CA LYS A 161 7.28 15.06 6.35
C LYS A 161 8.53 15.92 6.18
N ARG A 162 9.67 15.46 6.70
CA ARG A 162 10.97 16.13 6.56
C ARG A 162 11.47 16.11 5.11
N LEU A 163 11.21 15.04 4.38
CA LEU A 163 11.67 14.88 2.98
C LEU A 163 10.76 15.56 1.94
N ILE A 164 9.54 16.01 2.30
CA ILE A 164 8.67 16.77 1.38
C ILE A 164 9.36 18.01 0.78
N PRO A 165 9.99 18.91 1.55
CA PRO A 165 10.65 20.08 1.00
C PRO A 165 11.95 19.78 0.23
N VAL A 166 12.54 18.60 0.43
CA VAL A 166 13.85 18.24 -0.14
C VAL A 166 13.68 17.91 -1.62
N GLN A 167 14.19 18.75 -2.52
CA GLN A 167 14.09 18.56 -3.97
C GLN A 167 15.36 18.01 -4.62
N SER A 168 16.48 17.99 -3.91
CA SER A 168 17.77 17.50 -4.42
C SER A 168 18.59 16.87 -3.30
N PHE A 169 19.59 16.09 -3.69
CA PHE A 169 20.54 15.46 -2.77
C PHE A 169 21.31 16.51 -1.96
N THR A 170 21.74 17.62 -2.57
CA THR A 170 22.41 18.72 -1.86
C THR A 170 21.51 19.34 -0.79
N ALA A 171 20.21 19.52 -1.07
CA ALA A 171 19.26 20.00 -0.07
C ALA A 171 19.08 19.02 1.10
N LEU A 172 19.28 17.71 0.86
CA LEU A 172 19.27 16.69 1.91
C LEU A 172 20.54 16.76 2.77
N GLU A 173 21.70 16.99 2.16
CA GLU A 173 22.97 17.19 2.87
C GLU A 173 22.89 18.41 3.81
N ASP A 174 22.38 19.54 3.31
CA ASP A 174 22.18 20.75 4.10
C ASP A 174 21.22 20.52 5.28
N LEU A 175 20.13 19.76 5.05
CA LEU A 175 19.19 19.39 6.09
C LEU A 175 19.88 18.57 7.19
N ALA A 176 20.64 17.54 6.80
CA ALA A 176 21.30 16.62 7.74
C ALA A 176 22.35 17.30 8.63
N LEU A 177 22.99 18.38 8.17
CA LEU A 177 23.96 19.17 8.95
C LEU A 177 23.32 19.99 10.06
N SER A 178 22.01 20.24 9.98
CA SER A 178 21.27 21.09 10.92
C SER A 178 20.48 20.31 11.99
N GLU A 179 20.51 18.97 11.95
CA GLU A 179 19.60 18.13 12.74
C GLU A 179 20.17 17.64 14.08
N GLU A 180 19.29 17.60 15.09
CA GLU A 180 19.51 16.89 16.35
C GLU A 180 19.46 15.36 16.16
N VAL A 181 20.12 14.63 17.06
CA VAL A 181 20.24 13.16 17.00
C VAL A 181 18.89 12.49 17.26
N THR A 182 18.16 12.19 16.19
CA THR A 182 16.89 11.43 16.18
C THR A 182 17.05 10.12 15.38
N SER A 183 16.13 9.16 15.53
CA SER A 183 16.17 7.90 14.76
C SER A 183 16.05 8.14 13.26
N GLU A 184 15.23 9.11 12.86
CA GLU A 184 15.03 9.52 11.48
C GLU A 184 16.29 10.20 10.92
N ALA A 185 16.96 11.03 11.72
CA ALA A 185 18.23 11.65 11.35
C ALA A 185 19.32 10.59 11.11
N LYS A 186 19.33 9.49 11.88
CA LYS A 186 20.23 8.35 11.64
C LYS A 186 19.96 7.69 10.30
N GLU A 187 18.70 7.44 9.93
CA GLU A 187 18.37 6.86 8.61
C GLU A 187 18.81 7.80 7.47
N VAL A 188 18.62 9.12 7.61
CA VAL A 188 19.11 10.12 6.65
C VAL A 188 20.64 10.04 6.51
N GLN A 189 21.36 10.00 7.63
CA GLN A 189 22.83 9.91 7.63
C GLN A 189 23.34 8.60 7.03
N GLU A 190 22.69 7.48 7.33
CA GLU A 190 23.01 6.17 6.75
C GLU A 190 22.77 6.17 5.23
N PHE A 191 21.67 6.76 4.78
CA PHE A 191 21.38 6.91 3.35
C PHE A 191 22.42 7.79 2.65
N LEU A 192 22.76 8.96 3.21
CA LEU A 192 23.79 9.85 2.67
C LEU A 192 25.15 9.14 2.57
N ARG A 193 25.54 8.41 3.61
CA ARG A 193 26.78 7.62 3.63
C ARG A 193 26.78 6.51 2.59
N ALA A 194 25.65 5.84 2.37
CA ALA A 194 25.51 4.82 1.34
C ALA A 194 25.62 5.40 -0.07
N CYS A 195 25.18 6.64 -0.30
CA CYS A 195 25.26 7.30 -1.60
C CYS A 195 26.65 7.93 -1.88
N THR A 196 27.47 8.16 -0.84
CA THR A 196 28.82 8.71 -1.00
C THR A 196 29.93 7.65 -1.06
N SER A 197 29.70 6.46 -0.51
CA SER A 197 30.70 5.37 -0.46
C SER A 197 30.88 4.61 -1.79
N VAL A 198 30.00 4.80 -2.77
CA VAL A 198 30.05 4.10 -4.07
C VAL A 198 31.17 4.64 -4.99
N GLY A 199 31.86 5.72 -4.60
CA GLY A 199 32.84 6.44 -5.45
C GLY A 199 34.33 6.12 -5.26
N GLU A 200 34.75 5.28 -4.31
CA GLU A 200 36.19 5.14 -3.96
C GLU A 200 36.90 3.90 -4.56
N GLY A 201 36.23 3.11 -5.40
CA GLY A 201 36.75 1.82 -5.88
C GLY A 201 36.80 1.67 -7.41
N GLY A 202 37.73 2.33 -8.09
CA GLY A 202 38.15 1.93 -9.44
C GLY A 202 38.23 3.06 -10.47
N ALA A 203 39.41 3.22 -11.07
CA ALA A 203 39.72 4.16 -12.16
C ALA A 203 39.07 3.77 -13.51
N ALA A 204 37.77 3.51 -13.52
CA ALA A 204 36.96 3.33 -14.71
C ALA A 204 35.49 3.65 -14.35
N ASP A 205 35.11 4.91 -14.59
CA ASP A 205 33.80 5.41 -15.06
C ASP A 205 33.41 6.71 -14.33
N GLU A 206 34.02 7.83 -14.75
CA GLU A 206 33.64 9.23 -14.43
C GLU A 206 32.24 9.60 -14.98
N LYS A 207 31.28 8.66 -15.04
CA LYS A 207 29.97 8.83 -15.68
C LYS A 207 28.79 8.95 -14.73
N TYR A 208 28.98 8.72 -13.44
CA TYR A 208 27.91 8.84 -12.44
C TYR A 208 27.95 10.24 -11.82
N GLY A 209 27.48 11.22 -12.58
CA GLY A 209 27.33 12.61 -12.15
C GLY A 209 26.21 12.81 -11.12
N VAL A 210 26.01 14.05 -10.66
CA VAL A 210 24.97 14.49 -9.70
C VAL A 210 23.58 13.89 -9.96
N GLY A 211 23.24 13.61 -11.23
CA GLY A 211 21.99 12.96 -11.62
C GLY A 211 21.79 11.55 -11.04
N ASP A 212 22.84 10.82 -10.69
CA ASP A 212 22.72 9.51 -10.03
C ASP A 212 22.26 9.65 -8.57
N LYS A 213 22.79 10.65 -7.83
CA LYS A 213 22.41 10.88 -6.43
C LYS A 213 20.98 11.37 -6.26
N ASP A 214 20.54 12.30 -7.10
CA ASP A 214 19.14 12.75 -7.12
C ASP A 214 18.19 11.60 -7.49
N PHE A 215 18.63 10.71 -8.40
CA PHE A 215 17.88 9.51 -8.73
C PHE A 215 17.78 8.52 -7.56
N GLN A 216 18.87 8.28 -6.82
CA GLN A 216 18.81 7.46 -5.60
C GLN A 216 17.89 8.07 -4.54
N LEU A 217 17.90 9.40 -4.39
CA LEU A 217 16.99 10.10 -3.48
C LEU A 217 15.52 9.86 -3.86
N GLU A 218 15.17 9.97 -5.13
CA GLU A 218 13.80 9.71 -5.58
C GLU A 218 13.39 8.25 -5.37
N ARG A 219 14.30 7.29 -5.61
CA ARG A 219 14.06 5.87 -5.29
C ARG A 219 13.84 5.64 -3.80
N TRP A 220 14.62 6.30 -2.94
CA TRP A 220 14.44 6.20 -1.50
C TRP A 220 13.11 6.81 -1.05
N LYS A 221 12.71 7.97 -1.59
CA LYS A 221 11.38 8.55 -1.35
C LYS A 221 10.25 7.64 -1.82
N LEU A 222 10.42 6.92 -2.93
CA LEU A 222 9.44 5.91 -3.38
C LEU A 222 9.37 4.75 -2.39
N ALA A 223 10.51 4.18 -1.98
CA ALA A 223 10.56 3.11 -0.99
C ALA A 223 9.89 3.52 0.34
N LEU A 224 10.15 4.75 0.82
CA LEU A 224 9.51 5.32 2.00
C LEU A 224 7.98 5.43 1.85
N ARG A 225 7.51 5.97 0.72
CA ARG A 225 6.07 6.07 0.44
C ARG A 225 5.39 4.70 0.37
N TRP A 226 6.03 3.73 -0.25
CA TRP A 226 5.53 2.36 -0.35
C TRP A 226 5.41 1.71 1.04
N ARG A 227 6.48 1.75 1.85
CA ARG A 227 6.46 1.11 3.18
C ARG A 227 5.47 1.76 4.15
N ILE A 228 5.23 3.08 4.04
CA ILE A 228 4.15 3.76 4.75
C ILE A 228 2.79 3.19 4.35
N GLY A 229 2.51 3.09 3.05
CA GLY A 229 1.26 2.52 2.55
C GLY A 229 1.01 1.10 3.04
N TYR A 230 2.04 0.25 2.96
CA TYR A 230 2.00 -1.12 3.48
C TYR A 230 1.61 -1.18 4.97
N LYS A 231 2.27 -0.37 5.82
CA LYS A 231 2.00 -0.32 7.26
C LYS A 231 0.61 0.21 7.57
N GLU A 232 0.16 1.25 6.87
CA GLU A 232 -1.17 1.80 7.06
C GLU A 232 -2.27 0.76 6.78
N ILE A 233 -2.12 -0.05 5.72
CA ILE A 233 -3.07 -1.13 5.39
C ILE A 233 -3.17 -2.12 6.55
N LEU A 234 -2.02 -2.56 7.08
CA LEU A 234 -1.96 -3.47 8.22
C LEU A 234 -2.58 -2.88 9.50
N HIS A 235 -2.28 -1.61 9.82
CA HIS A 235 -2.89 -0.92 10.96
C HIS A 235 -4.41 -0.79 10.81
N ARG A 236 -4.91 -0.44 9.61
CA ARG A 236 -6.35 -0.36 9.34
C ARG A 236 -7.01 -1.72 9.56
N CYS A 237 -6.40 -2.80 9.08
CA CYS A 237 -6.90 -4.17 9.26
C CYS A 237 -6.89 -4.62 10.72
N ALA A 238 -5.79 -4.40 11.45
CA ALA A 238 -5.72 -4.73 12.88
C ALA A 238 -6.84 -4.03 13.65
N ARG A 239 -7.03 -2.72 13.44
CA ARG A 239 -8.10 -1.94 14.06
C ARG A 239 -9.49 -2.43 13.68
N LEU A 240 -9.71 -2.82 12.43
CA LEU A 240 -10.97 -3.38 11.97
C LEU A 240 -11.26 -4.71 12.67
N CYS A 241 -10.26 -5.58 12.77
CA CYS A 241 -10.39 -6.86 13.45
C CYS A 241 -10.75 -6.66 14.93
N SER A 242 -10.07 -5.77 15.66
CA SER A 242 -10.40 -5.46 17.06
C SER A 242 -11.85 -5.03 17.21
N LYS A 243 -12.36 -4.17 16.31
CA LYS A 243 -13.77 -3.74 16.32
C LYS A 243 -14.73 -4.90 16.06
N LYS A 244 -14.41 -5.77 15.11
CA LYS A 244 -15.24 -6.95 14.80
C LYS A 244 -15.28 -7.94 15.97
N ILE A 245 -14.16 -8.18 16.63
CA ILE A 245 -14.09 -9.05 17.82
C ILE A 245 -14.98 -8.51 18.94
N LEU A 246 -14.90 -7.21 19.23
CA LEU A 246 -15.74 -6.57 20.26
C LEU A 246 -17.23 -6.66 19.92
N HIS A 247 -17.59 -6.44 18.65
CA HIS A 247 -18.99 -6.50 18.20
C HIS A 247 -19.58 -7.91 18.24
N LEU A 248 -18.76 -8.94 18.00
CA LEU A 248 -19.20 -10.34 18.00
C LEU A 248 -19.19 -10.98 19.40
N GLY A 249 -18.37 -10.44 20.32
CA GLY A 249 -18.20 -10.98 21.67
C GLY A 249 -19.05 -10.31 22.76
N GLY A 250 -19.81 -9.27 22.42
CA GLY A 250 -20.78 -8.61 23.30
C GLY A 250 -22.20 -9.03 22.95
#